data_AF-A0A1M3CUW3-F1
#
_entry.id   AF-A0A1M3CUW3-F1
#
_cell.length_a   1.000
_cell.length_b   1.000
_cell.length_c   1.000
_cell.angle_alpha   90.00
_cell.angle_beta   90.00
_cell.angle_gamma   90.00
#
_symmetry.space_group_name_H-M   'P 1'
#
loop_
_entity.id
_entity.type
_entity.pdbx_description
1 polymer ?
#
loop_
_entity_poly.entity_id
_entity_poly.type
_entity_poly.pdbx_seq_one_letter_code
_entity_poly.pdbx_strand_id
1 'polypeptide(L)'
;MLENIPRKRLLLYAMLVGLLPLIFAITQFYSQLSHLDRLETHIQLVQEKALIREKKQAVNMAVIDHYKEADHFYIDKYLETLTFLEPEIESLQKLVNNKNFSFDDSIKKRLDYLINENDLSFSEGVVQSYPSFQETTETLVHPVEVNVDDIQEILTRIEGHSIGPYAPPANPPQLLILDFKIDRKSLSEKNEIYNLNLKLLKREYL
;
A
#
# COMPACT_ATOMS: atom_id res chain seq x y z
N MET A 1 -17.00 -60.93 54.05
CA MET A 1 -16.22 -61.21 52.83
C MET A 1 -14.70 -61.15 53.02
N LEU A 2 -14.16 -60.65 54.15
CA LEU A 2 -12.72 -60.58 54.40
C LEU A 2 -12.12 -61.83 55.09
N GLU A 3 -12.95 -62.72 55.63
CA GLU A 3 -12.50 -63.87 56.44
C GLU A 3 -11.86 -65.02 55.64
N ASN A 4 -12.09 -65.09 54.33
CA ASN A 4 -11.58 -66.17 53.46
C ASN A 4 -10.28 -65.81 52.70
N ILE A 5 -9.67 -64.65 52.97
CA ILE A 5 -8.47 -64.21 52.24
C ILE A 5 -7.21 -64.66 53.00
N PRO A 6 -6.29 -65.42 52.37
CA PRO A 6 -5.07 -65.86 53.03
C PRO A 6 -4.19 -64.67 53.46
N ARG A 7 -3.69 -64.69 54.70
CA ARG A 7 -2.97 -63.56 55.35
C ARG A 7 -1.86 -62.93 54.51
N LYS A 8 -1.13 -63.74 53.71
CA LYS A 8 -0.08 -63.26 52.79
C LYS A 8 -0.63 -62.31 51.70
N ARG A 9 -1.85 -62.54 51.20
CA ARG A 9 -2.51 -61.67 50.21
C ARG A 9 -3.05 -60.40 50.85
N LEU A 10 -3.53 -60.47 52.09
CA LEU A 10 -4.02 -59.30 52.83
C LEU A 10 -2.90 -58.28 53.08
N LEU A 11 -1.70 -58.73 53.46
CA LEU A 11 -0.52 -57.86 53.60
C LEU A 11 -0.14 -57.20 52.27
N LEU A 12 -0.24 -57.93 51.15
CA LEU A 12 0.03 -57.40 49.82
C LEU A 12 -0.99 -56.32 49.41
N TYR A 13 -2.28 -56.55 49.69
CA TYR A 13 -3.32 -55.52 49.48
C TYR A 13 -3.12 -54.29 50.37
N ALA A 14 -2.74 -54.46 51.64
CA ALA A 14 -2.44 -53.34 52.53
C ALA A 14 -1.23 -52.51 52.04
N MET A 15 -0.17 -53.16 51.53
CA MET A 15 0.95 -52.47 50.90
C MET A 15 0.55 -51.72 49.62
N LEU A 16 -0.29 -52.32 48.77
CA LEU A 16 -0.80 -51.68 47.55
C LEU A 16 -1.67 -50.46 47.88
N VAL A 17 -2.55 -50.57 48.87
CA VAL A 17 -3.38 -49.44 49.32
C VAL A 17 -2.51 -48.34 49.96
N GLY A 18 -1.47 -48.72 50.71
CA GLY A 18 -0.49 -47.77 51.25
C GLY A 18 0.33 -47.04 50.19
N LEU A 19 0.47 -47.60 48.98
CA LEU A 19 1.15 -46.95 47.85
C LEU A 19 0.25 -45.96 47.09
N LEU A 20 -1.08 -46.09 47.18
CA LEU A 20 -2.01 -45.21 46.46
C LEU A 20 -1.83 -43.71 46.77
N PRO A 21 -1.67 -43.28 48.04
CA PRO A 21 -1.42 -41.87 48.36
C PRO A 21 -0.13 -41.34 47.73
N LEU A 22 0.91 -42.17 47.66
CA LEU A 22 2.18 -41.80 47.04
C LEU A 22 2.02 -41.59 45.53
N ILE A 23 1.37 -42.54 44.85
CA ILE A 23 1.08 -42.44 43.41
C ILE A 23 0.22 -41.20 43.14
N PHE A 24 -0.80 -40.95 43.95
CA PHE A 24 -1.66 -39.77 43.81
C PHE A 24 -0.90 -38.45 44.01
N ALA A 25 -0.01 -38.38 44.99
CA ALA A 25 0.83 -37.19 45.20
C ALA A 25 1.76 -36.95 44.00
N ILE A 26 2.34 -38.02 43.44
CA ILE A 26 3.22 -37.93 42.26
C ILE A 26 2.43 -37.46 41.04
N THR A 27 1.25 -38.02 40.78
CA THR A 27 0.43 -37.59 39.62
C THR A 27 -0.06 -36.16 39.76
N GLN A 28 -0.47 -35.74 40.96
CA GLN A 28 -0.82 -34.35 41.24
C GLN A 28 0.37 -33.41 41.00
N PHE A 29 1.56 -33.77 41.47
CA PHE A 29 2.77 -32.98 41.26
C PHE A 29 3.10 -32.83 39.77
N TYR A 30 3.10 -33.91 38.99
CA TYR A 30 3.32 -33.83 37.54
C TYR A 30 2.23 -33.03 36.82
N SER A 31 0.97 -33.15 37.25
CA SER A 31 -0.12 -32.35 36.70
C SER A 31 0.13 -30.86 36.93
N GLN A 32 0.53 -30.47 38.15
CA GLN A 32 0.85 -29.08 38.47
C GLN A 32 2.07 -28.58 37.68
N LEU A 33 3.11 -29.41 37.54
CA LEU A 33 4.29 -29.06 36.73
C LEU A 33 3.92 -28.82 35.26
N SER A 34 3.08 -29.67 34.68
CA SER A 34 2.59 -29.48 33.31
C SER A 34 1.70 -28.24 33.17
N HIS A 35 0.95 -27.87 34.22
CA HIS A 35 0.16 -26.65 34.22
C HIS A 35 1.06 -25.41 34.29
N LEU A 36 2.15 -25.46 35.04
CA LEU A 36 3.14 -24.37 35.08
C LEU A 36 3.80 -24.15 33.72
N ASP A 37 4.21 -25.23 33.06
CA ASP A 37 4.80 -25.17 31.71
C ASP A 37 3.82 -24.60 30.66
N ARG A 38 2.55 -25.00 30.72
CA ARG A 38 1.48 -24.40 29.90
C ARG A 38 1.27 -22.92 30.20
N LEU A 39 1.38 -22.52 31.46
CA LEU A 39 1.21 -21.13 31.85
C LEU A 39 2.39 -20.28 31.35
N GLU A 40 3.61 -20.78 31.47
CA GLU A 40 4.81 -20.13 30.93
C GLU A 40 4.72 -19.94 29.41
N THR A 41 4.38 -20.99 28.67
CA THR A 41 4.17 -20.91 27.21
C THR A 41 3.04 -19.94 26.83
N HIS A 42 1.93 -19.92 27.60
CA HIS A 42 0.87 -18.93 27.40
C HIS A 42 1.34 -17.50 27.64
N ILE A 43 2.13 -17.25 28.69
CA ILE A 43 2.72 -15.92 28.96
C ILE A 43 3.60 -15.49 27.79
N GLN A 44 4.49 -16.37 27.32
CA GLN A 44 5.38 -16.07 26.20
C GLN A 44 4.59 -15.72 24.93
N LEU A 45 3.55 -16.49 24.60
CA LEU A 45 2.69 -16.22 23.45
C LEU A 45 1.92 -14.89 23.58
N VAL A 46 1.44 -14.56 24.77
CA VAL A 46 0.74 -13.29 25.03
C VAL A 46 1.72 -12.13 24.89
N GLN A 47 2.93 -12.26 25.43
CA GLN A 47 3.98 -11.25 25.33
C GLN A 47 4.37 -11.02 23.87
N GLU A 48 4.56 -12.07 23.08
CA GLU A 48 4.87 -11.96 21.65
C GLU A 48 3.75 -11.23 20.89
N LYS A 49 2.50 -11.62 21.13
CA LYS A 49 1.33 -10.95 20.51
C LYS A 49 1.23 -9.49 20.90
N ALA A 50 1.52 -9.14 22.15
CA ALA A 50 1.52 -7.77 22.63
C ALA A 50 2.61 -6.94 21.93
N LEU A 51 3.83 -7.46 21.82
CA LEU A 51 4.93 -6.79 21.11
C LEU A 51 4.64 -6.60 19.62
N ILE A 52 4.06 -7.60 18.95
CA ILE A 52 3.65 -7.47 17.54
C ILE A 52 2.59 -6.38 17.39
N ARG A 53 1.60 -6.34 18.29
CA ARG A 53 0.54 -5.34 18.28
C ARG A 53 1.10 -3.93 18.49
N GLU A 54 1.98 -3.76 19.45
CA GLU A 54 2.64 -2.49 19.74
C GLU A 54 3.45 -1.99 18.54
N LYS A 55 4.26 -2.87 17.93
CA LYS A 55 5.01 -2.54 16.71
C LYS A 55 4.09 -2.10 15.57
N LYS A 56 3.00 -2.83 15.33
CA LYS A 56 2.01 -2.45 14.30
C LYS A 56 1.36 -1.11 14.60
N GLN A 57 1.02 -0.85 15.86
CA GLN A 57 0.42 0.41 16.26
C GLN A 57 1.40 1.58 16.08
N ALA A 58 2.67 1.41 16.46
CA ALA A 58 3.71 2.43 16.26
C ALA A 58 3.90 2.77 14.78
N VAL A 59 3.93 1.75 13.90
CA VAL A 59 4.01 1.98 12.44
C VAL A 59 2.77 2.72 11.93
N ASN A 60 1.57 2.31 12.35
CA ASN A 60 0.34 2.98 11.92
C ASN A 60 0.30 4.43 12.38
N MET A 61 0.71 4.72 13.62
CA MET A 61 0.80 6.09 14.13
C MET A 61 1.81 6.92 13.34
N ALA A 62 2.99 6.36 13.04
CA ALA A 62 3.99 7.05 12.24
C ALA A 62 3.49 7.39 10.82
N VAL A 63 2.72 6.50 10.20
CA VAL A 63 2.10 6.75 8.88
C VAL A 63 1.04 7.84 8.97
N ILE A 64 0.17 7.79 9.99
CA ILE A 64 -0.85 8.82 10.21
C ILE A 64 -0.18 10.18 10.41
N ASP A 65 0.81 10.26 11.29
CA ASP A 65 1.53 11.50 11.59
C ASP A 65 2.26 12.05 10.35
N HIS A 66 2.75 11.18 9.46
CA HIS A 66 3.42 11.58 8.22
C HIS A 66 2.46 12.25 7.22
N TYR A 67 1.23 11.73 7.08
CA TYR A 67 0.27 12.19 6.07
C TYR A 67 -0.85 13.09 6.62
N LYS A 68 -0.81 13.43 7.91
CA LYS A 68 -1.83 14.24 8.57
C LYS A 68 -2.00 15.64 7.98
N GLU A 69 -0.93 16.23 7.47
CA GLU A 69 -0.90 17.58 6.87
C GLU A 69 -0.84 17.55 5.34
N ALA A 70 -1.26 16.43 4.73
CA ALA A 70 -1.31 16.30 3.28
C ALA A 70 -2.29 17.29 2.65
N ASP A 71 -1.94 17.79 1.46
CA ASP A 71 -2.80 18.71 0.70
C ASP A 71 -3.99 17.95 0.08
N HIS A 72 -5.22 18.32 0.46
CA HIS A 72 -6.45 17.72 -0.08
C HIS A 72 -6.60 17.98 -1.59
N PHE A 73 -6.11 19.11 -2.08
CA PHE A 73 -6.22 19.48 -3.51
C PHE A 73 -4.93 19.15 -4.27
N TYR A 74 -4.13 18.19 -3.78
CA TYR A 74 -2.83 17.87 -4.35
C TYR A 74 -2.91 17.43 -5.82
N ILE A 75 -3.91 16.63 -6.17
CA ILE A 75 -4.07 16.10 -7.54
C ILE A 75 -4.35 17.24 -8.50
N ASP A 76 -5.36 18.07 -8.22
CA ASP A 76 -5.72 19.23 -9.03
C ASP A 76 -4.55 20.21 -9.18
N LYS A 77 -3.81 20.42 -8.08
CA LYS A 77 -2.74 21.42 -8.03
C LYS A 77 -1.44 20.97 -8.68
N TYR A 78 -1.09 19.69 -8.56
CA TYR A 78 0.21 19.16 -8.97
C TYR A 78 0.17 18.04 -10.00
N LEU A 79 -0.93 17.35 -10.23
CA LEU A 79 -1.02 16.37 -11.32
C LEU A 79 -1.74 16.96 -12.53
N GLU A 80 -2.88 17.63 -12.33
CA GLU A 80 -3.66 18.18 -13.44
C GLU A 80 -3.04 19.43 -14.09
N THR A 81 -2.11 20.10 -13.41
CA THR A 81 -1.39 21.27 -13.95
C THR A 81 -0.15 20.91 -14.79
N LEU A 82 0.15 19.62 -14.95
CA LEU A 82 1.30 19.17 -15.73
C LEU A 82 1.08 19.38 -17.22
N THR A 83 2.14 19.84 -17.90
CA THR A 83 2.22 19.95 -19.35
C THR A 83 3.12 18.86 -19.90
N PHE A 84 2.63 18.09 -20.88
CA PHE A 84 3.38 16.97 -21.46
C PHE A 84 3.94 17.29 -22.83
N LEU A 85 4.94 16.50 -23.25
CA LEU A 85 5.51 16.56 -24.59
C LEU A 85 6.01 17.95 -24.99
N GLU A 86 6.57 18.73 -24.04
CA GLU A 86 7.12 20.07 -24.31
C GLU A 86 8.07 20.13 -25.52
N PRO A 87 8.98 19.15 -25.75
CA PRO A 87 9.85 19.15 -26.94
C PRO A 87 9.08 19.07 -28.26
N GLU A 88 7.97 18.32 -28.29
CA GLU A 88 7.10 18.21 -29.47
C GLU A 88 6.34 19.51 -29.69
N ILE A 89 5.75 20.08 -28.62
CA ILE A 89 5.03 21.36 -28.66
C ILE A 89 5.94 22.47 -29.22
N GLU A 90 7.16 22.60 -28.70
CA GLU A 90 8.11 23.60 -29.20
C GLU A 90 8.43 23.42 -30.69
N SER A 91 8.60 22.17 -31.13
CA SER A 91 8.90 21.86 -32.52
C SER A 91 7.74 22.23 -33.45
N LEU A 92 6.51 21.93 -33.05
CA LEU A 92 5.29 22.24 -33.80
C LEU A 92 5.04 23.75 -33.84
N GLN A 93 5.25 24.47 -32.73
CA GLN A 93 5.16 25.94 -32.70
C GLN A 93 6.15 26.60 -33.67
N LYS A 94 7.39 26.09 -33.75
CA LYS A 94 8.40 26.58 -34.71
C LYS A 94 7.97 26.34 -36.17
N LEU A 95 7.31 25.21 -36.46
CA LEU A 95 6.79 24.89 -37.80
C LEU A 95 5.60 25.77 -38.18
N VAL A 96 4.64 25.98 -37.27
CA VAL A 96 3.46 26.83 -37.52
C VAL A 96 3.85 28.29 -37.77
N ASN A 97 4.86 28.79 -37.05
CA ASN A 97 5.36 30.15 -37.20
C ASN A 97 6.18 30.36 -38.49
N ASN A 98 6.57 29.29 -39.19
CA ASN A 98 7.31 29.38 -40.43
C ASN A 98 6.34 29.63 -41.62
N LYS A 99 6.57 30.72 -42.38
CA LYS A 99 5.71 31.13 -43.50
C LYS A 99 5.55 30.07 -44.61
N ASN A 100 6.43 29.07 -44.66
CA ASN A 100 6.37 27.99 -45.65
C ASN A 100 5.36 26.88 -45.31
N PHE A 101 4.90 26.79 -44.05
CA PHE A 101 4.01 25.71 -43.57
C PHE A 101 2.70 26.24 -42.95
N SER A 102 2.37 27.51 -43.15
CA SER A 102 1.23 28.19 -42.53
C SER A 102 -0.16 27.60 -42.86
N PHE A 103 -0.24 26.67 -43.81
CA PHE A 103 -1.47 26.08 -44.35
C PHE A 103 -1.69 24.61 -43.98
N ASP A 104 -0.80 23.98 -43.21
CA ASP A 104 -1.03 22.60 -42.80
C ASP A 104 -1.98 22.55 -41.58
N ASP A 105 -3.27 22.34 -41.88
CA ASP A 105 -4.31 22.19 -40.86
C ASP A 105 -4.05 21.01 -39.93
N SER A 106 -3.28 20.00 -40.35
CA SER A 106 -2.98 18.84 -39.51
C SER A 106 -2.05 19.19 -38.35
N ILE A 107 -1.05 20.04 -38.60
CA ILE A 107 -0.07 20.50 -37.60
C ILE A 107 -0.76 21.39 -36.56
N LYS A 108 -1.65 22.29 -37.00
CA LYS A 108 -2.44 23.14 -36.09
C LYS A 108 -3.36 22.31 -35.21
N LYS A 109 -4.11 21.36 -35.79
CA LYS A 109 -4.97 20.46 -35.02
C LYS A 109 -4.19 19.63 -34.01
N ARG A 110 -3.00 19.15 -34.36
CA ARG A 110 -2.14 18.39 -33.44
C ARG A 110 -1.62 19.27 -32.30
N LEU A 111 -1.18 20.49 -32.61
CA LEU A 111 -0.76 21.46 -31.60
C LEU A 111 -1.92 21.80 -30.65
N ASP A 112 -3.11 22.07 -31.19
CA ASP A 112 -4.30 22.39 -30.40
C ASP A 112 -4.70 21.22 -29.48
N TYR A 113 -4.59 19.98 -29.96
CA TYR A 113 -4.79 18.77 -29.16
C TYR A 113 -3.80 18.69 -28.00
N LEU A 114 -2.49 18.84 -28.26
CA LEU A 114 -1.47 18.73 -27.23
C LEU A 114 -1.57 19.81 -26.14
N ILE A 115 -2.10 20.99 -26.48
CA ILE A 115 -2.23 22.10 -25.53
C ILE A 115 -3.52 22.01 -24.71
N ASN A 116 -4.64 21.57 -25.31
CA ASN A 116 -5.96 21.67 -24.67
C ASN A 116 -6.61 20.34 -24.30
N GLU A 117 -6.23 19.24 -24.94
CA GLU A 117 -6.85 17.92 -24.74
C GLU A 117 -5.90 16.89 -24.12
N ASN A 118 -4.59 17.17 -24.09
CA ASN A 118 -3.56 16.27 -23.56
C ASN A 118 -3.14 16.66 -22.14
N ASP A 119 -4.11 16.74 -21.24
CA ASP A 119 -3.96 17.05 -19.83
C ASP A 119 -4.36 15.85 -18.96
N LEU A 120 -3.78 15.73 -17.76
CA LEU A 120 -4.24 14.76 -16.78
C LEU A 120 -5.54 15.29 -16.16
N SER A 121 -6.65 14.64 -16.44
CA SER A 121 -7.91 14.89 -15.73
C SER A 121 -8.39 13.63 -15.04
N PHE A 122 -8.71 13.73 -13.76
CA PHE A 122 -9.20 12.62 -12.96
C PHE A 122 -10.70 12.77 -12.66
N SER A 123 -11.42 11.64 -12.76
CA SER A 123 -12.77 11.54 -12.23
C SER A 123 -12.72 10.90 -10.84
N GLU A 124 -13.22 11.64 -9.85
CA GLU A 124 -13.38 11.15 -8.49
C GLU A 124 -14.44 10.04 -8.42
N GLY A 125 -14.05 8.91 -7.83
CA GLY A 125 -14.90 7.77 -7.58
C GLY A 125 -15.68 7.87 -6.26
N VAL A 126 -16.13 6.71 -5.77
CA VAL A 126 -16.84 6.63 -4.49
C VAL A 126 -15.86 6.82 -3.33
N VAL A 127 -16.15 7.78 -2.45
CA VAL A 127 -15.41 7.99 -1.20
C VAL A 127 -15.76 6.89 -0.20
N GLN A 128 -14.75 6.15 0.24
CA GLN A 128 -14.84 5.15 1.30
C GLN A 128 -14.27 5.71 2.59
N SER A 129 -15.13 5.87 3.61
CA SER A 129 -14.73 6.41 4.89
C SER A 129 -14.43 5.31 5.91
N TYR A 130 -13.27 5.40 6.56
CA TYR A 130 -12.85 4.58 7.69
C TYR A 130 -12.66 5.45 8.94
N PRO A 131 -12.55 4.86 10.15
CA PRO A 131 -12.44 5.63 11.38
C PRO A 131 -11.25 6.59 11.47
N SER A 132 -10.18 6.36 10.71
CA SER A 132 -8.93 7.14 10.79
C SER A 132 -8.49 7.75 9.45
N PHE A 133 -9.16 7.41 8.36
CA PHE A 133 -8.80 7.89 7.03
C PHE A 133 -9.97 7.74 6.05
N GLN A 134 -9.90 8.44 4.94
CA GLN A 134 -10.81 8.33 3.81
C GLN A 134 -10.03 7.91 2.57
N GLU A 135 -10.65 7.09 1.73
CA GLU A 135 -10.08 6.66 0.46
C GLU A 135 -10.99 7.08 -0.69
N THR A 136 -10.40 7.73 -1.68
CA THR A 136 -11.07 8.11 -2.93
C THR A 136 -10.33 7.47 -4.08
N THR A 137 -11.06 6.81 -4.97
CA THR A 137 -10.49 6.22 -6.18
C THR A 137 -10.52 7.26 -7.29
N GLU A 138 -9.36 7.62 -7.82
CA GLU A 138 -9.21 8.56 -8.92
C GLU A 138 -8.90 7.79 -10.20
N THR A 139 -9.73 7.99 -11.22
CA THR A 139 -9.53 7.34 -12.52
C THR A 139 -9.31 8.39 -13.58
N LEU A 140 -8.29 8.20 -14.41
CA LEU A 140 -8.03 9.09 -15.54
C LEU A 140 -9.24 9.10 -16.50
N VAL A 141 -9.73 10.29 -16.86
CA VAL A 141 -10.91 10.48 -17.73
C VAL A 141 -10.61 10.02 -19.15
N HIS A 142 -9.47 10.43 -19.69
CA HIS A 142 -8.99 10.10 -21.03
C HIS A 142 -7.51 9.73 -20.97
N PRO A 143 -7.06 8.70 -21.73
CA PRO A 143 -5.64 8.39 -21.85
C PRO A 143 -4.83 9.58 -22.37
N VAL A 144 -3.63 9.77 -21.81
CA VAL A 144 -2.77 10.92 -22.10
C VAL A 144 -1.50 10.48 -22.81
N GLU A 145 -1.06 11.27 -23.79
CA GLU A 145 0.20 11.07 -24.48
C GLU A 145 1.37 11.67 -23.71
N VAL A 146 2.36 10.84 -23.39
CA VAL A 146 3.50 11.20 -22.56
C VAL A 146 4.80 10.64 -23.13
N ASN A 147 5.91 11.32 -22.86
CA ASN A 147 7.27 10.79 -23.08
C ASN A 147 7.84 10.13 -21.81
N VAL A 148 9.09 9.68 -21.87
CA VAL A 148 9.76 9.04 -20.73
C VAL A 148 10.01 10.01 -19.58
N ASP A 149 10.35 11.27 -19.87
CA ASP A 149 10.64 12.31 -18.87
C ASP A 149 9.36 12.73 -18.14
N ASP A 150 8.26 12.89 -18.88
CA ASP A 150 6.91 13.14 -18.37
C ASP A 150 6.47 12.04 -17.41
N ILE A 151 6.72 10.76 -17.75
CA ILE A 151 6.41 9.62 -16.86
C ILE A 151 7.23 9.71 -15.56
N GLN A 152 8.52 10.08 -15.63
CA GLN A 152 9.34 10.24 -14.43
C GLN A 152 8.81 11.36 -13.54
N GLU A 153 8.36 12.46 -14.13
CA GLU A 153 7.75 13.56 -13.39
C GLU A 153 6.44 13.15 -12.71
N ILE A 154 5.54 12.48 -13.44
CA ILE A 154 4.27 11.96 -12.90
C ILE A 154 4.56 11.01 -11.73
N LEU A 155 5.46 10.04 -11.91
CA LEU A 155 5.81 9.08 -10.86
C LEU A 155 6.48 9.75 -9.66
N THR A 156 7.32 10.76 -9.87
CA THR A 156 7.92 11.56 -8.79
C THR A 156 6.84 12.20 -7.93
N ARG A 157 5.82 12.79 -8.56
CA ARG A 157 4.72 13.47 -7.86
C ARG A 157 3.77 12.48 -7.16
N ILE A 158 3.61 11.26 -7.67
CA ILE A 158 2.76 10.22 -7.06
C ILE A 158 3.48 9.53 -5.89
N GLU A 159 4.70 9.07 -6.09
CA GLU A 159 5.45 8.29 -5.10
C GLU A 159 6.07 9.16 -4.00
N GLY A 160 6.18 10.47 -4.22
CA GLY A 160 6.78 11.40 -3.26
C GLY A 160 8.30 11.20 -3.12
N HIS A 161 8.97 10.63 -4.12
CA HIS A 161 10.41 10.39 -4.16
C HIS A 161 11.02 11.02 -5.41
N SER A 162 12.25 11.52 -5.32
CA SER A 162 12.95 12.09 -6.46
C SER A 162 13.30 11.01 -7.50
N ILE A 163 12.81 11.16 -8.74
CA ILE A 163 13.15 10.29 -9.87
C ILE A 163 13.75 11.16 -10.97
N GLY A 164 14.97 10.82 -11.39
CA GLY A 164 15.67 11.60 -12.42
C GLY A 164 15.93 13.05 -11.96
N PRO A 165 15.63 14.06 -12.80
CA PRO A 165 15.82 15.48 -12.45
C PRO A 165 14.67 16.08 -11.61
N TYR A 166 13.60 15.33 -11.36
CA TYR A 166 12.39 15.86 -10.72
C TYR A 166 12.40 15.63 -9.21
N ALA A 167 11.88 16.62 -8.47
CA ALA A 167 11.73 16.55 -7.02
C ALA A 167 10.24 16.60 -6.63
N PRO A 168 9.82 15.85 -5.61
CA PRO A 168 8.43 15.83 -5.18
C PRO A 168 8.04 17.19 -4.55
N PRO A 169 6.80 17.64 -4.76
CA PRO A 169 6.22 18.77 -4.02
C PRO A 169 6.15 18.50 -2.51
N ALA A 170 5.98 19.56 -1.72
CA ALA A 170 5.81 19.44 -0.28
C ALA A 170 4.45 18.80 0.08
N ASN A 171 4.44 17.96 1.13
CA ASN A 171 3.26 17.34 1.74
C ASN A 171 2.34 16.56 0.76
N PRO A 172 2.87 15.58 0.01
CA PRO A 172 2.04 14.73 -0.84
C PRO A 172 1.11 13.85 0.02
N PRO A 173 -0.17 13.67 -0.37
CA PRO A 173 -1.02 12.65 0.22
C PRO A 173 -0.51 11.26 -0.12
N GLN A 174 -1.03 10.25 0.56
CA GLN A 174 -0.72 8.87 0.19
C GLN A 174 -1.49 8.51 -1.08
N LEU A 175 -0.78 8.48 -2.21
CA LEU A 175 -1.29 8.03 -3.50
C LEU A 175 -0.80 6.61 -3.77
N LEU A 176 -1.70 5.71 -4.13
CA LEU A 176 -1.37 4.33 -4.49
C LEU A 176 -1.82 4.04 -5.91
N ILE A 177 -0.91 3.53 -6.73
CA ILE A 177 -1.21 3.15 -8.12
C ILE A 177 -1.99 1.84 -8.12
N LEU A 178 -3.24 1.87 -8.58
CA LEU A 178 -4.11 0.71 -8.72
C LEU A 178 -4.00 0.06 -10.11
N ASP A 179 -3.92 0.88 -11.15
CA ASP A 179 -3.75 0.45 -12.55
C ASP A 179 -2.80 1.41 -13.26
N PHE A 180 -1.88 0.85 -14.02
CA PHE A 180 -0.84 1.59 -14.75
C PHE A 180 -0.60 0.90 -16.08
N LYS A 181 -1.18 1.47 -17.14
CA LYS A 181 -1.09 0.93 -18.50
C LYS A 181 -0.37 1.92 -19.38
N ILE A 182 0.63 1.42 -20.09
CA ILE A 182 1.42 2.19 -21.05
C ILE A 182 1.38 1.44 -22.37
N ASP A 183 0.81 2.08 -23.38
CA ASP A 183 0.80 1.57 -24.75
C ASP A 183 1.67 2.44 -25.65
N ARG A 184 2.61 1.84 -26.38
CA ARG A 184 3.45 2.58 -27.31
C ARG A 184 2.64 3.02 -28.54
N LYS A 185 2.56 4.34 -28.79
CA LYS A 185 1.72 4.89 -29.88
C LYS A 185 2.49 5.13 -31.17
N SER A 186 3.69 5.72 -31.09
CA SER A 186 4.45 6.14 -32.26
C SER A 186 5.96 6.01 -32.03
N LEU A 187 6.67 5.71 -33.12
CA LEU A 187 8.12 5.66 -33.20
C LEU A 187 8.54 6.68 -34.27
N SER A 188 8.33 7.97 -33.98
CA SER A 188 9.06 8.99 -34.74
C SER A 188 10.52 8.87 -34.30
N GLU A 189 11.45 8.75 -35.24
CA GLU A 189 12.82 8.20 -35.09
C GLU A 189 13.71 8.79 -33.96
N LYS A 190 13.22 9.76 -33.17
CA LYS A 190 13.89 10.33 -32.00
C LYS A 190 13.03 10.52 -30.74
N ASN A 191 11.70 10.47 -30.82
CA ASN A 191 10.81 10.70 -29.68
C ASN A 191 9.83 9.53 -29.54
N GLU A 192 9.98 8.77 -28.44
CA GLU A 192 9.05 7.71 -28.08
C GLU A 192 7.85 8.33 -27.36
N ILE A 193 6.66 8.15 -27.93
CA ILE A 193 5.40 8.62 -27.35
C ILE A 193 4.61 7.41 -26.87
N TYR A 194 4.17 7.49 -25.63
CA TYR A 194 3.36 6.49 -24.96
C TYR A 194 1.98 7.03 -24.65
N ASN A 195 0.99 6.16 -24.69
CA ASN A 195 -0.36 6.42 -24.22
C ASN A 195 -0.47 5.86 -22.79
N LEU A 196 -0.61 6.75 -21.81
CA LEU A 196 -0.71 6.44 -20.39
C LEU A 196 -2.17 6.39 -19.97
N ASN A 197 -2.55 5.31 -19.31
CA ASN A 197 -3.79 5.20 -18.57
C ASN A 197 -3.49 4.83 -17.11
N LEU A 198 -4.09 5.57 -16.19
CA LEU A 198 -3.73 5.57 -14.79
C LEU A 198 -4.98 5.50 -13.90
N LYS A 199 -4.89 4.71 -12.85
CA LYS A 199 -5.88 4.70 -11.76
C LYS A 199 -5.16 4.80 -10.43
N LEU A 200 -5.55 5.77 -9.62
CA LEU A 200 -4.96 6.04 -8.32
C LEU A 200 -5.97 5.79 -7.20
N LEU A 201 -5.47 5.45 -6.03
CA LEU A 201 -6.20 5.49 -4.77
C LEU A 201 -5.57 6.58 -3.92
N LYS A 202 -6.35 7.63 -3.66
CA LYS A 202 -5.99 8.73 -2.79
C LYS A 202 -6.44 8.39 -1.38
N ARG A 203 -5.50 8.27 -0.44
CA ARG A 203 -5.80 8.08 0.99
C ARG A 203 -5.46 9.33 1.78
N GLU A 204 -6.45 9.80 2.52
CA GLU A 204 -6.36 11.00 3.36
C GLU A 204 -6.63 10.65 4.82
N TYR A 205 -5.75 11.07 5.72
CA TYR A 205 -5.89 10.79 7.14
C TYR A 205 -6.65 11.92 7.84
N LEU A 206 -7.58 11.55 8.72
CA LEU A 206 -8.46 12.48 9.46
C LEU A 206 -7.86 12.95 10.80
#